data_AF-A0A7S2Q9P5-F1
#
_entry.id   AF-A0A7S2Q9P5-F1
#
_cell.length_a   1.000
_cell.length_b   1.000
_cell.length_c   1.000
_cell.angle_alpha   90.00
_cell.angle_beta   90.00
_cell.angle_gamma   90.00
#
_symmetry.space_group_name_H-M   'P 1'
#
loop_
_entity.id
_entity.type
_entity.pdbx_description
1 polymer ?
#
loop_
_entity_poly.entity_id
_entity_poly.type
_entity_poly.pdbx_seq_one_letter_code
_entity_poly.pdbx_strand_id
1 'polypeptide(L)'
;LVVCWAPRWFLPTLPLAVAFWLRLLRNPAWRKCLLAHQATAPLDEEGFAMVAALGDSRRMAFWVERVVRSYGGQVLSLKAMDRFASLIFRARKPVMSFAELLECLRTDASESFIKWPPVLAPLNAEG
;
A
#
# COMPACT_ATOMS: atom_id res chain seq x y z
N LEU A 1 22.66 6.34 24.96
CA LEU A 1 24.13 6.16 24.79
C LEU A 1 24.52 4.78 25.30
N VAL A 2 24.37 3.73 24.48
CA VAL A 2 24.87 2.40 24.84
C VAL A 2 26.33 2.36 24.40
N VAL A 3 27.20 2.86 25.27
CA VAL A 3 28.65 2.79 25.09
C VAL A 3 29.06 1.35 25.32
N CYS A 4 29.61 0.76 24.26
CA CYS A 4 30.03 -0.64 24.19
C CYS A 4 31.17 -0.89 25.18
N TRP A 5 30.93 -1.76 26.16
CA TRP A 5 31.85 -2.04 27.27
C TRP A 5 33.04 -2.96 26.89
N ALA A 6 33.36 -3.12 25.60
CA ALA A 6 34.57 -3.81 25.14
C ALA A 6 34.89 -3.48 23.65
N PRO A 7 35.94 -2.69 23.34
CA PRO A 7 36.28 -2.32 21.96
C PRO A 7 36.78 -3.49 21.08
N ARG A 8 37.11 -4.64 21.67
CA ARG A 8 37.60 -5.83 20.95
C ARG A 8 36.50 -6.71 20.34
N TRP A 9 35.26 -6.65 20.85
CA TRP A 9 34.14 -7.49 20.39
C TRP A 9 33.22 -6.81 19.38
N PHE A 10 33.38 -5.49 19.19
CA PHE A 10 32.57 -4.71 18.26
C PHE A 10 32.95 -4.95 16.78
N LEU A 11 34.24 -5.21 16.51
CA LEU A 11 34.75 -5.44 15.16
C LEU A 11 34.21 -6.71 14.46
N PRO A 12 34.13 -7.90 15.10
CA PRO A 12 33.59 -9.10 14.45
C PRO A 12 32.05 -9.14 14.45
N THR A 13 31.39 -8.44 15.36
CA THR A 13 29.92 -8.47 15.48
C THR A 13 29.23 -7.59 14.45
N LEU A 14 29.83 -6.47 14.03
CA LEU A 14 29.29 -5.62 12.97
C LEU A 14 29.11 -6.35 11.62
N PRO A 15 30.13 -7.01 11.02
CA PRO A 15 29.95 -7.72 9.75
C PRO A 15 29.00 -8.90 9.87
N LEU A 16 28.98 -9.60 11.02
CA LEU A 16 28.02 -10.68 11.28
C LEU A 16 26.59 -10.16 11.42
N ALA A 17 26.39 -9.02 12.09
CA ALA A 17 25.10 -8.37 12.19
C ALA A 17 24.63 -7.90 10.81
N VAL A 18 25.50 -7.28 10.01
CA VAL A 18 25.19 -6.90 8.63
C VAL A 18 24.84 -8.13 7.79
N ALA A 19 25.61 -9.22 7.88
CA ALA A 19 25.30 -10.47 7.15
C ALA A 19 23.98 -11.10 7.62
N PHE A 20 23.67 -11.03 8.92
CA PHE A 20 22.40 -11.50 9.48
C PHE A 20 21.22 -10.65 8.96
N TRP A 21 21.34 -9.33 8.98
CA TRP A 21 20.33 -8.42 8.42
C TRP A 21 20.18 -8.59 6.91
N LEU A 22 21.29 -8.74 6.16
CA LEU A 22 21.25 -9.04 4.73
C LEU A 22 20.59 -10.39 4.43
N ARG A 23 20.85 -11.41 5.24
CA ARG A 23 20.20 -12.73 5.13
C ARG A 23 18.72 -12.65 5.46
N LEU A 24 18.33 -11.85 6.45
CA LEU A 24 16.94 -11.60 6.81
C LEU A 24 16.21 -10.84 5.69
N LEU A 25 16.87 -9.84 5.08
CA LEU A 25 16.37 -9.10 3.91
C LEU A 25 16.41 -9.92 2.60
N ARG A 26 17.18 -11.01 2.55
CA ARG A 26 17.23 -11.94 1.41
C ARG A 26 15.94 -12.75 1.28
N ASN A 27 15.12 -12.84 2.32
CA ASN A 27 13.80 -13.45 2.22
C ASN A 27 12.89 -12.53 1.39
N PRO A 28 12.45 -12.95 0.18
CA PRO A 28 11.70 -12.09 -0.73
C PRO A 28 10.37 -11.61 -0.14
N ALA A 29 9.75 -12.41 0.74
CA ALA A 29 8.54 -12.01 1.44
C ALA A 29 8.78 -10.84 2.40
N TRP A 30 9.90 -10.85 3.12
CA TRP A 30 10.28 -9.77 4.03
C TRP A 30 10.67 -8.51 3.27
N ARG A 31 11.39 -8.65 2.15
CA ARG A 31 11.77 -7.51 1.30
C ARG A 31 10.54 -6.80 0.73
N LYS A 32 9.56 -7.55 0.22
CA LYS A 32 8.32 -6.97 -0.32
C LYS A 32 7.49 -6.28 0.76
N CYS A 33 7.34 -6.86 1.94
CA CYS A 33 6.61 -6.23 3.05
C CYS A 33 7.31 -5.01 3.64
N LEU A 34 8.65 -5.00 3.70
CA LEU A 34 9.42 -3.87 4.22
C LEU A 34 9.40 -2.68 3.26
N LEU A 35 9.43 -2.95 1.95
CA LEU A 35 9.38 -1.93 0.91
C LEU A 35 7.95 -1.57 0.48
N ALA A 36 6.93 -2.29 0.98
CA ALA A 36 5.53 -1.97 0.76
C ALA A 36 5.23 -0.62 1.43
N HIS A 37 5.28 0.43 0.62
CA HIS A 37 4.94 1.78 1.03
C HIS A 37 3.78 2.27 0.17
N GLN A 38 2.79 2.87 0.81
CA GLN A 38 1.57 3.39 0.16
C GLN A 38 1.84 4.35 -1.01
N ALA A 39 2.98 5.06 -0.98
CA ALA A 39 3.35 6.04 -2.00
C ALA A 39 4.15 5.47 -3.18
N THR A 40 4.76 4.28 -3.03
CA THR A 40 5.59 3.65 -4.08
C THR A 40 4.99 2.36 -4.62
N ALA A 41 3.95 1.82 -3.97
CA ALA A 41 3.23 0.67 -4.48
C ALA A 41 2.64 0.96 -5.87
N PRO A 42 2.69 -0.03 -6.80
CA PRO A 42 2.06 0.07 -8.11
C PRO A 42 0.54 0.25 -7.95
N LEU A 43 -0.12 0.75 -8.99
CA LEU A 43 -1.56 1.06 -8.98
C LEU A 43 -2.37 -0.09 -9.61
N ASP A 44 -1.91 -1.33 -9.40
CA ASP A 44 -2.45 -2.57 -9.96
C ASP A 44 -2.80 -3.55 -8.84
N GLU A 45 -3.30 -4.74 -9.20
CA GLU A 45 -3.63 -5.84 -8.28
C GLU A 45 -2.47 -6.20 -7.33
N GLU A 46 -1.23 -6.27 -7.82
CA GLU A 46 -0.07 -6.58 -6.96
C GLU A 46 0.15 -5.48 -5.91
N GLY A 47 -0.06 -4.22 -6.30
CA GLY A 47 0.03 -3.07 -5.40
C GLY A 47 -1.07 -3.08 -4.35
N PHE A 48 -2.28 -3.44 -4.75
CA PHE A 48 -3.41 -3.58 -3.84
C PHE A 48 -3.14 -4.66 -2.78
N ALA A 49 -2.67 -5.84 -3.20
CA ALA A 49 -2.32 -6.93 -2.29
C ALA A 49 -1.17 -6.53 -1.34
N MET A 50 -0.15 -5.81 -1.84
CA MET A 50 0.94 -5.30 -1.01
C MET A 50 0.46 -4.34 0.08
N VAL A 51 -0.41 -3.38 -0.27
CA VAL A 51 -0.91 -2.39 0.70
C VAL A 51 -1.89 -3.04 1.67
N ALA A 52 -2.71 -4.00 1.23
CA ALA A 52 -3.58 -4.78 2.10
C ALA A 52 -2.78 -5.58 3.15
N ALA A 53 -1.61 -6.12 2.76
CA ALA A 53 -0.73 -6.85 3.68
C ALA A 53 -0.20 -5.98 4.84
N LEU A 54 -0.12 -4.66 4.67
CA LEU A 54 0.25 -3.73 5.74
C LEU A 54 -0.81 -3.66 6.85
N GLY A 55 -2.08 -3.92 6.53
CA GLY A 55 -3.18 -3.96 7.49
C GLY A 55 -3.51 -2.62 8.15
N ASP A 56 -3.15 -1.50 7.54
CA ASP A 56 -3.36 -0.15 8.06
C ASP A 56 -4.31 0.62 7.13
N SER A 57 -5.47 1.03 7.68
CA SER A 57 -6.55 1.66 6.89
C SER A 57 -6.13 2.99 6.31
N ARG A 58 -5.30 3.76 7.03
CA ARG A 58 -4.81 5.06 6.55
C ARG A 58 -3.90 4.89 5.35
N ARG A 59 -3.08 3.83 5.36
CA ARG A 59 -2.19 3.53 4.25
C ARG A 59 -2.93 3.06 3.03
N MET A 60 -3.97 2.25 3.25
CA MET A 60 -4.87 1.84 2.19
C MET A 60 -5.63 3.05 1.61
N ALA A 61 -6.19 3.93 2.44
CA ALA A 61 -6.87 5.14 2.00
C ALA A 61 -5.96 6.04 1.14
N PHE A 62 -4.70 6.21 1.54
CA PHE A 62 -3.73 6.98 0.77
C PHE A 62 -3.42 6.34 -0.60
N TRP A 63 -3.29 5.01 -0.65
CA TRP A 63 -3.07 4.32 -1.91
C TRP A 63 -4.31 4.41 -2.82
N VAL A 64 -5.51 4.21 -2.27
CA VAL A 64 -6.78 4.39 -3.01
C VAL A 64 -6.94 5.82 -3.51
N GLU A 65 -6.55 6.83 -2.73
CA GLU A 65 -6.53 8.22 -3.18
C GLU A 65 -5.60 8.41 -4.38
N ARG A 66 -4.42 7.76 -4.39
CA ARG A 66 -3.52 7.79 -5.56
C ARG A 66 -4.16 7.14 -6.78
N VAL A 67 -4.87 6.02 -6.61
CA VAL A 67 -5.64 5.37 -7.68
C VAL A 67 -6.69 6.33 -8.22
N VAL A 68 -7.53 6.90 -7.36
CA VAL A 68 -8.56 7.86 -7.77
C VAL A 68 -7.96 9.03 -8.55
N ARG A 69 -6.83 9.59 -8.08
CA ARG A 69 -6.11 10.66 -8.77
C ARG A 69 -5.51 10.24 -10.11
N SER A 70 -5.01 9.00 -10.26
CA SER A 70 -4.47 8.52 -11.55
C SER A 70 -5.57 8.37 -12.60
N TYR A 71 -6.80 8.07 -12.18
CA TYR A 71 -7.99 8.06 -13.04
C TYR A 71 -8.66 9.45 -13.15
N GLY A 72 -8.01 10.52 -12.70
CA GLY A 72 -8.49 11.90 -12.82
C GLY A 72 -9.56 12.32 -11.81
N GLY A 73 -9.93 11.44 -10.87
CA GLY A 73 -10.86 11.75 -9.79
C GLY A 73 -10.23 12.58 -8.68
N GLN A 74 -11.07 13.30 -7.93
CA GLN A 74 -10.65 14.07 -6.75
C GLN A 74 -11.40 13.61 -5.51
N VAL A 75 -10.66 13.34 -4.43
CA VAL A 75 -11.23 12.96 -3.13
C VAL A 75 -11.63 14.22 -2.35
N LEU A 76 -12.90 14.33 -2.01
CA LEU A 76 -13.48 15.47 -1.29
C LEU A 76 -13.53 15.26 0.22
N SER A 77 -13.67 14.00 0.68
CA SER A 77 -13.79 13.68 2.11
C SER A 77 -12.84 12.56 2.52
N LEU A 78 -11.82 12.94 3.30
CA LEU A 78 -10.83 12.01 3.85
C LEU A 78 -11.45 11.01 4.84
N LYS A 79 -12.49 11.43 5.58
CA LYS A 79 -13.22 10.57 6.53
C LYS A 79 -14.02 9.47 5.82
N ALA A 80 -14.68 9.81 4.72
CA ALA A 80 -15.40 8.83 3.91
C ALA A 80 -14.44 7.83 3.27
N MET A 81 -13.28 8.31 2.80
CA MET A 81 -12.22 7.46 2.26
C MET A 81 -11.65 6.49 3.30
N ASP A 82 -11.37 6.93 4.53
CA ASP A 82 -10.85 6.05 5.59
C ASP A 82 -11.87 4.95 5.96
N ARG A 83 -13.17 5.30 6.00
CA ARG A 83 -14.25 4.33 6.19
C ARG A 83 -14.29 3.31 5.06
N PHE A 84 -14.26 3.76 3.80
CA PHE A 84 -14.22 2.88 2.64
C PHE A 84 -12.97 1.97 2.66
N ALA A 85 -11.80 2.55 2.94
CA ALA A 85 -10.55 1.82 3.05
C ALA A 85 -10.62 0.69 4.10
N SER A 86 -11.29 0.90 5.24
CA SER A 86 -11.49 -0.16 6.24
C SER A 86 -12.40 -1.31 5.80
N LEU A 87 -13.24 -1.12 4.77
CA LEU A 87 -14.16 -2.13 4.27
C LEU A 87 -13.53 -3.04 3.21
N ILE A 88 -12.58 -2.52 2.43
CA ILE A 88 -12.00 -3.22 1.28
C ILE A 88 -10.92 -4.25 1.64
N PHE A 89 -10.36 -4.21 2.85
CA PHE A 89 -9.40 -5.21 3.33
C PHE A 89 -9.82 -5.80 4.67
N ARG A 90 -9.61 -7.12 4.84
CA ARG A 90 -9.90 -7.84 6.09
C ARG A 90 -8.77 -8.81 6.38
N ALA A 91 -8.33 -8.86 7.64
CA ALA A 91 -7.25 -9.76 8.08
C ALA A 91 -5.97 -9.67 7.22
N ARG A 92 -5.57 -8.44 6.83
CA ARG A 92 -4.40 -8.16 5.97
C ARG A 92 -4.46 -8.78 4.57
N LYS A 93 -5.66 -9.09 4.08
CA LYS A 93 -5.91 -9.57 2.72
C LYS A 93 -6.94 -8.69 2.03
N PRO A 94 -6.80 -8.46 0.72
CA PRO A 94 -7.84 -7.81 -0.06
C PRO A 94 -9.08 -8.70 -0.07
N VAL A 95 -10.27 -8.10 0.12
CA VAL A 95 -11.55 -8.83 0.13
C VAL A 95 -12.06 -9.09 -1.29
N MET A 96 -11.63 -8.25 -2.23
CA MET A 96 -12.09 -8.20 -3.61
C MET A 96 -10.91 -8.07 -4.57
N SER A 97 -11.14 -8.27 -5.86
CA SER A 97 -10.16 -7.98 -6.91
C SER A 97 -10.04 -6.47 -7.17
N PHE A 98 -8.97 -6.05 -7.85
CA PHE A 98 -8.74 -4.66 -8.23
C PHE A 98 -9.80 -4.15 -9.22
N ALA A 99 -10.29 -5.01 -10.13
CA ALA A 99 -11.39 -4.64 -11.03
C ALA A 99 -12.68 -4.37 -10.26
N GLU A 100 -13.03 -5.23 -9.29
CA GLU A 100 -14.18 -5.01 -8.40
C GLU A 100 -14.00 -3.75 -7.54
N LEU A 101 -12.78 -3.48 -7.07
CA LEU A 101 -12.47 -2.25 -6.34
C LEU A 101 -12.76 -1.00 -7.18
N LEU A 102 -12.37 -0.99 -8.46
CA LEU A 102 -12.63 0.14 -9.37
C LEU A 102 -14.12 0.33 -9.62
N GLU A 103 -14.87 -0.76 -9.81
CA GLU A 103 -16.33 -0.70 -9.94
C GLU A 103 -16.99 -0.17 -8.65
N CYS A 104 -16.59 -0.66 -7.47
CA CYS A 104 -17.06 -0.12 -6.19
C CYS A 104 -16.71 1.37 -6.03
N LEU A 105 -15.50 1.79 -6.39
CA LEU A 105 -15.11 3.20 -6.36
C LEU A 105 -15.93 4.05 -7.33
N ARG A 106 -16.46 3.47 -8.40
CA ARG A 106 -17.32 4.19 -9.33
C ARG A 106 -18.74 4.34 -8.79
N THR A 107 -19.30 3.25 -8.26
CA THR A 107 -20.69 3.19 -7.77
C THR A 107 -20.86 3.86 -6.40
N ASP A 108 -20.00 3.57 -5.42
CA ASP A 108 -20.15 4.08 -4.07
C ASP A 108 -19.64 5.53 -3.94
N ALA A 109 -18.69 5.94 -4.78
CA ALA A 109 -18.10 7.25 -4.64
C ALA A 109 -18.85 8.37 -5.35
N SER A 110 -19.75 8.04 -6.29
CA SER A 110 -20.61 9.03 -6.95
C SER A 110 -21.58 9.73 -6.00
N GLU A 111 -21.88 9.15 -4.84
CA GLU A 111 -22.92 9.68 -3.96
C GLU A 111 -22.45 10.77 -2.97
N SER A 112 -21.16 10.88 -2.62
CA SER A 112 -20.81 11.87 -1.57
C SER A 112 -19.36 12.32 -1.40
N PHE A 113 -18.33 11.65 -1.94
CA PHE A 113 -16.96 11.97 -1.55
C PHE A 113 -15.90 11.93 -2.65
N ILE A 114 -16.22 11.53 -3.89
CA ILE A 114 -15.28 11.64 -5.03
C ILE A 114 -15.95 12.39 -6.17
N LYS A 115 -15.24 13.39 -6.71
CA LYS A 115 -15.63 14.07 -7.94
C LYS A 115 -14.88 13.42 -9.11
N TRP A 116 -15.62 12.72 -9.97
CA TRP A 116 -15.08 12.16 -11.20
C TRP A 116 -15.15 13.19 -12.35
N PRO A 117 -14.16 13.22 -13.25
CA PRO A 117 -14.24 14.03 -14.46
C PRO A 117 -15.29 13.44 -15.42
N PRO A 118 -15.96 14.26 -16.24
CA PRO A 118 -17.03 13.82 -17.13
C PRO A 118 -16.57 12.93 -18.30
N VAL A 119 -15.25 12.76 -18.50
CA VAL A 119 -14.67 11.91 -19.54
C VAL A 119 -13.78 10.86 -18.86
N LEU A 120 -14.33 9.68 -18.64
CA LEU A 120 -13.58 8.50 -18.26
C LEU A 120 -13.40 7.64 -19.51
N ALA A 121 -12.15 7.42 -19.92
CA ALA A 121 -11.82 6.44 -20.95
C ALA A 121 -12.35 5.05 -20.52
N PRO A 122 -12.85 4.22 -21.46
CA PRO A 122 -13.32 2.88 -21.13
C PRO A 122 -12.17 2.05 -20.54
N LEU A 123 -12.47 1.32 -19.45
CA LEU A 123 -11.57 0.46 -18.67
C LEU A 123 -11.00 -0.76 -19.43
N ASN A 124 -10.96 -0.73 -20.77
CA ASN A 124 -10.66 -1.87 -21.65
C ASN A 124 -9.62 -1.55 -22.75
N ALA A 125 -8.67 -0.64 -22.51
CA ALA A 125 -7.72 -0.22 -23.55
C ALA A 125 -6.30 -0.77 -23.44
N GLU A 126 -5.92 -1.49 -22.38
CA GLU A 126 -4.55 -2.05 -22.28
C GLU A 126 -4.63 -3.55 -21.96
N GLY A 127 -4.28 -4.36 -22.96
CA GLY A 127 -4.16 -5.82 -22.87
C GLY A 127 -2.77 -6.30 -22.50
#